data_AF-A0A972Z142-F1
#
_entry.id   AF-A0A972Z142-F1
#
_cell.length_a   1.000
_cell.length_b   1.000
_cell.length_c   1.000
_cell.angle_alpha   90.00
_cell.angle_beta   90.00
_cell.angle_gamma   90.00
#
_symmetry.space_group_name_H-M   'P 1'
#
loop_
_entity.id
_entity.type
_entity.pdbx_description
1 polymer ?
#
loop_
_entity_poly.entity_id
_entity_poly.type
_entity_poly.pdbx_seq_one_letter_code
_entity_poly.pdbx_strand_id
1 'polypeptide(L)' 'MKFQMLFIISLMAIFTTSAVADTVVLMDEQKLKGKVISIDNKYALFELGGQQLKLERTKIKSITFEHESVENLLEYGK' A
#
# COMPACT_ATOMS: atom_id res chain seq x y z
N MET A 1 38.72 27.00 7.78
CA MET A 1 38.34 25.57 7.61
C MET A 1 36.89 25.53 7.15
N LYS A 2 36.67 25.33 5.84
CA LYS A 2 35.37 25.40 5.17
C LYS A 2 35.13 24.07 4.44
N PHE A 3 34.66 23.02 5.11
CA PHE A 3 34.33 21.74 4.43
C PHE A 3 33.42 20.81 5.28
N GLN A 4 32.46 21.36 6.05
CA GLN A 4 31.55 20.53 6.86
C GLN A 4 30.06 20.67 6.50
N MET A 5 29.74 21.32 5.39
CA MET A 5 28.35 21.56 4.97
C MET A 5 28.02 20.92 3.62
N LEU A 6 28.54 19.72 3.35
CA LEU A 6 28.23 19.02 2.09
C LEU A 6 27.85 17.55 2.24
N PHE A 7 27.69 17.05 3.48
CA PHE A 7 27.40 15.62 3.71
C PHE A 7 25.93 15.30 4.07
N ILE A 8 25.09 16.31 4.33
CA ILE A 8 23.74 16.07 4.89
C ILE A 8 22.64 16.04 3.80
N ILE A 9 22.92 16.47 2.58
CA ILE A 9 21.88 16.64 1.53
C ILE A 9 21.73 15.38 0.63
N SER A 10 22.66 14.43 0.70
CA SER A 10 22.67 13.27 -0.22
C SER A 10 21.77 12.09 0.17
N LEU A 11 21.19 12.05 1.37
CA LEU A 11 20.52 10.83 1.89
C LEU A 11 19.01 10.98 2.13
N MET A 12 18.35 11.92 1.44
CA MET A 12 16.88 11.95 1.37
C MET A 12 16.34 11.56 -0.01
N ALA A 13 17.23 11.18 -0.92
CA ALA A 13 16.84 10.69 -2.22
C ALA A 13 16.38 9.22 -2.15
N ILE A 14 15.06 9.07 -2.13
CA ILE A 14 14.34 8.06 -2.93
C ILE A 14 14.43 6.61 -2.40
N PHE A 15 13.81 6.36 -1.25
CA PHE A 15 13.15 5.08 -1.01
C PHE A 15 11.63 5.25 -1.16
N THR A 16 11.19 5.78 -2.30
CA THR A 16 9.78 5.59 -2.70
C THR A 16 9.70 4.20 -3.29
N THR A 17 9.61 3.18 -2.43
CA THR A 17 9.11 1.89 -2.88
C THR A 17 7.72 2.15 -3.43
N SER A 18 7.50 1.89 -4.72
CA SER A 18 6.17 1.86 -5.30
C SER A 18 5.46 0.67 -4.69
N ALA A 19 4.91 0.87 -3.49
CA ALA A 19 4.14 -0.15 -2.81
C ALA A 19 2.99 -0.55 -3.73
N VAL A 20 2.98 -1.82 -4.10
CA VAL A 20 1.86 -2.46 -4.79
C VAL A 20 0.68 -2.37 -3.85
N ALA A 21 -0.37 -1.66 -4.26
CA ALA A 21 -1.50 -1.33 -3.41
C ALA A 21 -2.81 -1.68 -4.10
N ASP A 22 -3.63 -2.45 -3.40
CA ASP A 22 -5.01 -2.69 -3.78
C ASP A 22 -5.75 -1.36 -3.95
N THR A 23 -6.71 -1.35 -4.87
CA THR A 23 -7.55 -0.20 -5.13
C THR A 23 -9.01 -0.51 -4.82
N VAL A 24 -9.61 0.26 -3.93
CA VAL A 24 -11.05 0.25 -3.67
C VAL A 24 -11.67 1.45 -4.36
N VAL A 25 -12.70 1.22 -5.17
CA VAL A 25 -13.51 2.27 -5.79
C VAL A 25 -14.84 2.34 -5.05
N LEU A 26 -15.19 3.51 -4.54
CA LEU A 26 -16.45 3.78 -3.85
C LEU A 26 -17.58 4.14 -4.84
N MET A 27 -18.82 4.15 -4.37
CA MET A 27 -20.00 4.46 -5.19
C MET A 27 -20.01 5.89 -5.74
N ASP A 28 -19.34 6.82 -5.06
CA ASP A 28 -19.10 8.20 -5.51
C ASP A 28 -17.89 8.34 -6.44
N GLU A 29 -17.34 7.21 -6.91
CA GLU A 29 -16.16 7.10 -7.77
C GLU A 29 -14.83 7.50 -7.12
N GLN A 30 -14.80 7.78 -5.81
CA GLN A 30 -13.56 7.96 -5.08
C GLN A 30 -12.72 6.68 -5.10
N LYS A 31 -11.42 6.83 -5.38
CA LYS A 31 -10.46 5.72 -5.44
C LYS A 31 -9.55 5.78 -4.22
N LEU A 32 -9.56 4.73 -3.42
CA LEU A 32 -8.67 4.55 -2.28
C LEU A 32 -7.61 3.52 -2.63
N LYS A 33 -6.33 3.85 -2.40
CA LYS A 33 -5.19 2.94 -2.64
C LYS A 33 -4.57 2.53 -1.32
N GLY A 34 -4.48 1.24 -1.06
CA GLY A 34 -4.09 0.70 0.23
C GLY A 34 -4.03 -0.81 0.20
N LYS A 35 -4.30 -1.47 1.33
CA LYS A 35 -4.29 -2.93 1.43
C LYS A 35 -5.65 -3.42 1.88
N VAL A 36 -6.26 -4.33 1.14
CA VAL A 36 -7.46 -5.02 1.60
C VAL A 36 -7.02 -6.12 2.56
N ILE A 37 -7.39 -5.98 3.83
CA ILE A 37 -7.03 -6.92 4.89
C ILE A 37 -8.00 -8.11 4.91
N SER A 38 -9.29 -7.84 4.78
CA SER A 38 -10.33 -8.85 4.71
C SER A 38 -11.59 -8.32 4.04
N ILE A 39 -12.42 -9.23 3.49
CA ILE A 39 -13.73 -8.92 2.93
C ILE A 39 -14.72 -9.98 3.41
N ASP A 40 -15.88 -9.52 3.84
CA ASP A 40 -17.04 -10.36 4.10
C ASP A 40 -18.30 -9.84 3.35
N ASN A 41 -19.47 -10.36 3.69
CA ASN A 41 -20.73 -9.99 3.04
C ASN A 41 -21.26 -8.61 3.43
N LYS A 42 -20.82 -8.04 4.54
CA LYS A 42 -21.26 -6.75 5.09
C LYS A 42 -20.20 -5.68 4.96
N TYR A 43 -18.92 -6.02 5.16
CA TYR A 43 -17.82 -5.06 5.26
C TYR A 43 -16.55 -5.53 4.54
N ALA A 44 -15.70 -4.57 4.22
CA ALA A 44 -14.29 -4.78 3.91
C ALA A 44 -13.43 -4.04 4.94
N LEU A 45 -12.40 -4.69 5.46
CA LEU A 45 -11.35 -4.03 6.24
C LEU A 45 -10.23 -3.62 5.28
N PHE A 46 -9.96 -2.33 5.24
CA PHE A 46 -9.02 -1.72 4.32
C PHE A 46 -7.99 -0.89 5.09
N GLU A 47 -6.71 -1.12 4.87
CA GLU A 47 -5.63 -0.37 5.48
C GLU A 47 -5.15 0.73 4.53
N LEU A 48 -5.16 1.98 5.01
CA LEU A 48 -4.72 3.17 4.28
C LEU A 48 -3.77 3.97 5.18
N GLY A 49 -2.51 4.11 4.77
CA GLY A 49 -1.52 4.90 5.52
C GLY A 49 -1.33 4.41 6.97
N GLY A 50 -1.35 3.10 7.18
CA GLY A 50 -1.23 2.48 8.51
C GLY A 50 -2.49 2.55 9.39
N GLN A 51 -3.60 3.07 8.88
CA GLN A 51 -4.88 3.09 9.57
C GLN A 51 -5.85 2.10 8.94
N GLN A 52 -6.62 1.40 9.78
CA GLN A 52 -7.65 0.48 9.31
C GLN A 52 -9.01 1.19 9.22
N LEU A 53 -9.62 1.07 8.04
CA LEU A 53 -10.93 1.60 7.69
C LEU A 53 -11.88 0.41 7.51
N LYS A 54 -13.03 0.49 8.17
CA LYS A 54 -14.13 -0.46 7.96
C LYS A 54 -15.09 0.14 6.95
N LEU A 55 -15.08 -0.41 5.74
CA LEU A 55 -15.92 0.04 4.63
C LEU A 55 -17.16 -0.85 4.52
N GLU A 56 -18.34 -0.26 4.49
CA GLU A 56 -19.58 -1.00 4.20
C GLU A 56 -19.58 -1.47 2.74
N ARG A 57 -19.91 -2.74 2.50
CA ARG A 57 -19.88 -3.32 1.16
C ARG A 57 -20.87 -2.65 0.20
N THR A 58 -21.97 -2.11 0.71
CA THR A 58 -22.96 -1.31 -0.05
C THR A 58 -22.40 0.01 -0.57
N LYS A 59 -21.29 0.49 -0.02
CA LYS A 59 -20.61 1.73 -0.43
C LYS A 59 -19.44 1.47 -1.39
N ILE A 60 -19.09 0.21 -1.62
CA ILE A 60 -17.98 -0.19 -2.48
C ILE A 60 -18.52 -0.55 -3.86
N LYS A 61 -18.04 0.14 -4.89
CA LYS A 61 -18.35 -0.10 -6.30
C LYS A 61 -17.53 -1.25 -6.87
N SER A 62 -16.23 -1.25 -6.63
CA SER A 62 -15.33 -2.34 -7.05
C SER A 62 -14.06 -2.39 -6.20
N ILE A 63 -13.39 -3.54 -6.22
CA ILE A 63 -12.10 -3.77 -5.58
C ILE A 63 -11.18 -4.40 -6.61
N THR A 64 -10.00 -3.83 -6.80
CA THR A 64 -8.92 -4.37 -7.63
C THR A 64 -7.77 -4.75 -6.72
N PHE A 65 -7.38 -6.02 -6.75
CA PHE A 65 -6.21 -6.50 -6.03
C PHE A 65 -4.99 -6.39 -6.93
N GLU A 66 -3.99 -5.67 -6.46
CA GLU A 66 -2.71 -5.59 -7.15
C GLU A 66 -1.82 -6.69 -6.58
N HIS A 67 -1.40 -7.62 -7.45
CA HIS A 67 -0.75 -8.85 -7.02
C HIS A 67 0.68 -8.53 -6.55
N GLU A 68 0.94 -8.67 -5.26
CA GLU A 68 2.31 -8.83 -4.78
C GLU A 68 2.67 -10.30 -5.03
N SER A 69 3.22 -10.60 -6.21
CA SER A 69 3.82 -11.90 -6.48
C SER A 69 4.95 -12.10 -5.47
N VAL A 70 4.68 -12.85 -4.40
CA VAL A 70 5.72 -13.37 -3.54
C VAL A 70 6.46 -14.41 -4.37
N GLU A 71 7.45 -13.97 -5.13
CA GLU A 71 8.47 -14.86 -5.67
C GLU A 71 9.13 -15.45 -4.42
N ASN A 72 8.76 -16.69 -4.10
CA ASN A 72 9.41 -17.47 -3.06
C ASN A 72 10.90 -17.46 -3.41
N LEU A 73 11.70 -16.68 -2.68
CA LEU A 73 13.12 -16.89 -2.55
C LEU A 73 13.31 -18.26 -1.87
N LEU A 74 13.20 -19.33 -2.66
CA LEU A 74 13.87 -20.59 -2.39
C LEU A 74 15.34 -20.43 -2.79
N GLU A 75 16.02 -19.46 -2.20
CA GLU A 75 17.47 -19.55 -2.00
C GLU A 75 17.70 -19.61 -0.51
N TYR A 76 18.06 -20.82 -0.06
CA TYR A 76 19.10 -21.17 0.93
C TYR A 76 18.66 -22.39 1.74
N GLY A 77 19.18 -23.56 1.37
CA GLY A 77 18.87 -24.78 2.11
C GLY A 77 19.62 -26.07 1.76
N LYS A 78 20.87 -25.98 1.26
CA LYS A 78 21.84 -27.07 0.98
C LYS A 78 21.66 -27.90 -0.28
#